data_AF-A0A099Y8Y1-F1
#
_entry.id   AF-A0A099Y8Y1-F1
#
_cell.length_a   1.000
_cell.length_b   1.000
_cell.length_c   1.000
_cell.angle_alpha   90.00
_cell.angle_beta   90.00
_cell.angle_gamma   90.00
#
_symmetry.space_group_name_H-M   'P 1'
#
loop_
_entity.id
_entity.type
_entity.pdbx_description
1 polymer ?
#
loop_
_entity_poly.entity_id
_entity_poly.type
_entity_poly.pdbx_seq_one_letter_code
_entity_poly.pdbx_strand_id
1 'polypeptide(L)'
;MEYILNVANDLGYGSIKATLNDEKVKIPSVIASEKPQDITEPVSFDDQEQQAAYMKDFINKLDVSVSSSAVTKQGRYLIGQAAVNSNLPLTAFDVNDFAGKSDDDLAMVLTLSLIAGKRVKDAFFNSEDLGETLKVTVNMATALPVAEGKNTGVIDRYKNKFLGKTHTVTFHNFKDPITVAIKFRSVYVALEGETAQLHIKNADQKFKETMVADLKANYADMAEITADDIVQTQNVLGIDIGEGTTDLVMLVNNLVNAKASTSLAKGYGNVLQLANDVLQKQQMGFDNRAQLQSYLAQHVSPFARKHQQRVQKVVYDQLEPFADEIVTAVSKTMRVANARAELIYVYGGGSIPMATQSSLRAKLADKLRRFTGGDEVPIIWIAPEYAQFLNEKGLELILSAIAE
;
A
#
# COMPACT_ATOMS: atom_id res chain seq x y z
N MET A 1 32.66 -4.50 4.32
CA MET A 1 31.65 -5.40 3.73
C MET A 1 30.67 -4.57 2.95
N GLU A 2 30.14 -5.07 1.84
CA GLU A 2 29.09 -4.38 1.09
C GLU A 2 27.79 -4.37 1.93
N TYR A 3 27.14 -3.21 2.03
CA TYR A 3 25.85 -3.10 2.71
C TYR A 3 24.73 -3.55 1.75
N ILE A 4 24.07 -4.66 2.08
CA ILE A 4 22.97 -5.23 1.29
C ILE A 4 21.64 -4.96 2.01
N LEU A 5 20.66 -4.46 1.26
CA LEU A 5 19.30 -4.25 1.72
C LEU A 5 18.32 -5.11 0.91
N ASN A 6 17.60 -5.99 1.59
CA ASN A 6 16.48 -6.73 1.04
C ASN A 6 15.20 -5.91 1.28
N VAL A 7 14.44 -5.64 0.21
CA VAL A 7 13.29 -4.73 0.23
C VAL A 7 12.06 -5.42 -0.33
N ALA A 8 11.06 -5.68 0.49
CA ALA A 8 9.71 -6.00 0.03
C ALA A 8 8.90 -4.71 0.06
N ASN A 9 8.55 -4.14 -1.09
CA ASN A 9 7.95 -2.81 -1.22
C ASN A 9 6.55 -2.89 -1.85
N ASP A 10 5.51 -2.87 -1.01
CA ASP A 10 4.12 -2.65 -1.41
C ASP A 10 3.85 -1.14 -1.47
N LEU A 11 4.12 -0.54 -2.64
CA LEU A 11 3.90 0.87 -2.93
C LEU A 11 2.41 1.13 -3.19
N GLY A 12 1.62 1.29 -2.13
CA GLY A 12 0.21 1.66 -2.23
C GLY A 12 0.00 3.14 -2.61
N TYR A 13 -1.15 3.48 -3.19
CA TYR A 13 -1.53 4.87 -3.49
C TYR A 13 -1.60 5.76 -2.24
N GLY A 14 -2.00 5.17 -1.12
CA GLY A 14 -2.18 5.86 0.16
C GLY A 14 -0.99 5.82 1.11
N SER A 15 -0.37 4.64 1.18
CA SER A 15 0.78 4.40 2.03
C SER A 15 1.65 3.31 1.43
N ILE A 16 2.95 3.48 1.57
CA ILE A 16 3.95 2.43 1.36
C ILE A 16 3.90 1.51 2.56
N LYS A 17 3.89 0.21 2.31
CA LYS A 17 4.12 -0.83 3.32
C LYS A 17 5.34 -1.61 2.85
N ALA A 18 6.41 -1.54 3.63
CA ALA A 18 7.64 -2.19 3.23
C ALA A 18 8.30 -2.92 4.39
N THR A 19 8.99 -3.99 4.04
CA THR A 19 9.92 -4.69 4.91
C THR A 19 11.33 -4.46 4.40
N LEU A 20 12.16 -3.82 5.22
CA LEU A 20 13.55 -3.44 4.91
C LEU A 20 14.48 -4.30 5.77
N ASN A 21 15.02 -5.38 5.18
CA ASN A 21 15.54 -6.56 5.86
C ASN A 21 14.45 -7.17 6.78
N ASP A 22 14.43 -6.81 8.05
CA ASP A 22 13.45 -7.28 9.04
C ASP A 22 12.61 -6.13 9.64
N GLU A 23 12.92 -4.88 9.28
CA GLU A 23 12.22 -3.71 9.79
C GLU A 23 11.00 -3.41 8.92
N LYS A 24 9.82 -3.52 9.52
CA LYS A 24 8.56 -3.10 8.89
C LYS A 24 8.37 -1.60 9.01
N VAL A 25 8.03 -0.98 7.89
CA VAL A 25 7.76 0.45 7.80
C VAL A 25 6.43 0.68 7.08
N LYS A 26 5.67 1.66 7.56
CA LYS A 26 4.48 2.16 6.89
C LYS A 26 4.51 3.67 6.89
N ILE A 27 4.61 4.27 5.70
CA ILE A 27 4.62 5.73 5.53
C ILE A 27 3.56 6.17 4.53
N PRO A 28 2.95 7.35 4.68
CA PRO A 28 2.09 7.93 3.66
C PRO A 28 2.78 8.04 2.29
N SER A 29 2.07 7.74 1.20
CA SER A 29 2.60 7.82 -0.17
C SER A 29 2.48 9.22 -0.74
N VAL A 30 3.06 10.20 -0.05
CA VAL A 30 2.98 11.61 -0.39
C VAL A 30 4.34 12.28 -0.32
N ILE A 31 4.52 13.34 -1.09
CA ILE A 31 5.66 14.25 -0.99
C ILE A 31 5.16 15.69 -0.88
N ALA A 32 5.97 16.57 -0.30
CA ALA A 32 5.78 18.01 -0.42
C ALA A 32 7.04 18.60 -1.06
N SER A 33 6.87 19.42 -2.09
CA SER A 33 8.01 20.11 -2.73
C SER A 33 8.39 21.34 -1.93
N GLU A 34 9.66 21.45 -1.55
CA GLU A 34 10.18 22.63 -0.85
C GLU A 34 10.71 23.64 -1.86
N LYS A 35 10.18 24.86 -1.81
CA LYS A 35 10.75 26.01 -2.52
C LYS A 35 11.79 26.69 -1.62
N PRO A 36 12.67 27.56 -2.15
CA PRO A 36 13.70 28.21 -1.34
C PRO A 36 13.18 28.91 -0.08
N GLN A 37 11.96 29.45 -0.11
CA GLN A 37 11.33 30.08 1.06
C GLN A 37 10.73 29.11 2.09
N ASP A 38 10.52 27.84 1.72
CA ASP A 38 9.92 26.82 2.59
C ASP A 38 11.00 26.06 3.38
N ILE A 39 12.26 26.17 2.96
CA ILE A 39 13.41 25.49 3.58
C ILE A 39 13.62 26.01 5.00
N THR A 40 13.62 25.06 5.94
CA THR A 40 13.88 25.33 7.35
C THR A 40 15.35 25.15 7.71
N GLU A 41 15.75 25.73 8.84
CA GLU A 41 17.11 25.55 9.38
C GLU A 41 17.39 24.06 9.66
N PRO A 42 18.64 23.59 9.45
CA PRO A 42 19.01 22.23 9.77
C PRO A 42 18.72 21.87 11.23
N VAL A 43 18.38 20.61 11.47
CA VAL A 43 18.14 20.11 12.82
C VAL A 43 19.42 20.17 13.65
N SER A 44 19.28 20.64 14.89
CA SER A 44 20.32 20.63 15.92
C SER A 44 19.85 19.80 17.11
N PHE A 45 20.81 19.28 17.87
CA PHE A 45 20.55 18.44 19.04
C PHE A 45 21.40 18.96 20.20
N ASP A 46 20.81 19.07 21.38
CA ASP A 46 21.54 19.49 22.58
C ASP A 46 22.47 18.39 23.11
N ASP A 47 22.11 17.13 22.85
CA ASP A 47 22.82 15.95 23.32
C ASP A 47 22.65 14.74 22.38
N GLN A 48 23.40 13.67 22.66
CA GLN A 48 23.36 12.43 21.87
C GLN A 48 22.05 11.65 22.03
N GLU A 49 21.33 11.81 23.14
CA GLU A 49 20.07 11.12 23.37
C GLU A 49 18.96 11.67 22.46
N GLN A 50 18.86 13.00 22.34
CA GLN A 50 17.98 13.68 21.41
C GLN A 50 18.29 13.30 19.96
N GLN A 51 19.57 13.26 19.59
CA GLN A 51 20.00 12.83 18.26
C GLN A 51 19.62 11.37 18.00
N ALA A 52 19.87 10.46 18.95
CA ALA A 52 19.49 9.05 18.81
C ALA A 52 17.98 8.86 18.72
N ALA A 53 17.19 9.61 19.51
CA ALA A 53 15.73 9.60 19.43
C ALA A 53 15.24 10.10 18.06
N TYR A 54 15.85 11.14 17.52
CA TYR A 54 15.58 11.62 16.17
C TYR A 54 15.85 10.54 15.12
N MET A 55 17.01 9.87 15.23
CA MET A 55 17.43 8.85 14.27
C MET A 55 16.61 7.55 14.35
N LYS A 56 16.07 7.19 15.52
CA LYS A 56 15.11 6.07 15.65
C LYS A 56 13.87 6.29 14.77
N ASP A 57 13.41 7.53 14.68
CA ASP A 57 12.24 7.97 13.92
C ASP A 57 12.58 8.57 12.54
N PHE A 58 13.82 8.41 12.06
CA PHE A 58 14.32 9.10 10.87
C PHE A 58 13.47 8.89 9.61
N ILE A 59 12.89 7.70 9.44
CA ILE A 59 12.01 7.35 8.31
C ILE A 59 10.78 8.28 8.20
N ASN A 60 10.34 8.89 9.31
CA ASN A 60 9.23 9.84 9.32
C ASN A 60 9.66 11.30 9.16
N LYS A 61 10.96 11.56 8.93
CA LYS A 61 11.54 12.91 8.90
C LYS A 61 12.33 13.21 7.62
N LEU A 62 12.13 12.41 6.58
CA LEU A 62 12.95 12.47 5.36
C LEU A 62 12.74 13.80 4.62
N ASP A 63 13.85 14.50 4.43
CA ASP A 63 13.99 15.72 3.63
C ASP A 63 15.13 15.50 2.63
N VAL A 64 14.78 15.39 1.34
CA VAL A 64 15.65 14.78 0.35
C VAL A 64 15.62 15.45 -1.01
N SER A 65 16.71 15.36 -1.75
CA SER A 65 16.71 15.46 -3.21
C SER A 65 17.10 14.11 -3.84
N VAL A 66 16.51 13.79 -4.99
CA VAL A 66 16.74 12.51 -5.69
C VAL A 66 17.33 12.79 -7.07
N SER A 67 18.55 12.31 -7.30
CA SER A 67 19.23 12.33 -8.59
C SER A 67 19.21 10.94 -9.22
N SER A 68 18.44 10.78 -10.29
CA SER A 68 18.22 9.51 -10.97
C SER A 68 17.77 9.76 -12.40
N SER A 69 18.30 9.01 -13.37
CA SER A 69 17.82 9.06 -14.76
C SER A 69 16.41 8.48 -14.95
N ALA A 70 15.85 7.85 -13.91
CA ALA A 70 14.47 7.36 -13.88
C ALA A 70 13.48 8.37 -13.26
N VAL A 71 13.94 9.56 -12.88
CA VAL A 71 13.12 10.64 -12.30
C VAL A 71 13.26 11.89 -13.18
N THR A 72 12.16 12.36 -13.74
CA THR A 72 12.16 13.54 -14.63
C THR A 72 12.03 14.85 -13.86
N LYS A 73 11.26 14.86 -12.76
CA LYS A 73 11.03 16.02 -11.90
C LYS A 73 12.14 16.10 -10.84
N GLN A 74 12.95 17.14 -10.93
CA GLN A 74 14.02 17.43 -9.96
C GLN A 74 13.52 18.40 -8.88
N GLY A 75 14.00 18.25 -7.64
CA GLY A 75 13.62 19.10 -6.53
C GLY A 75 14.10 18.59 -5.17
N ARG A 76 13.80 19.37 -4.13
CA ARG A 76 13.89 18.99 -2.72
C ARG A 76 12.49 18.68 -2.21
N TYR A 77 12.35 17.58 -1.48
CA TYR A 77 11.08 17.02 -1.09
C TYR A 77 11.10 16.57 0.36
N LEU A 78 10.05 16.93 1.09
CA LEU A 78 9.66 16.21 2.31
C LEU A 78 8.89 14.95 1.91
N ILE A 79 9.16 13.83 2.56
CA ILE A 79 8.57 12.52 2.19
C ILE A 79 7.67 11.98 3.30
N GLY A 80 6.54 11.41 2.92
CA GLY A 80 5.64 10.68 3.79
C GLY A 80 5.16 11.52 4.98
N GLN A 81 5.44 11.06 6.20
CA GLN A 81 4.98 11.75 7.40
C GLN A 81 5.58 13.16 7.54
N ALA A 82 6.81 13.38 7.07
CA ALA A 82 7.42 14.71 7.05
C ALA A 82 6.61 15.67 6.16
N ALA A 83 6.17 15.20 4.98
CA ALA A 83 5.31 15.96 4.10
C ALA A 83 3.97 16.29 4.76
N VAL A 84 3.29 15.29 5.33
CA VAL A 84 2.00 15.48 6.03
C VAL A 84 2.11 16.54 7.15
N ASN A 85 3.21 16.54 7.89
CA ASN A 85 3.42 17.46 9.01
C ASN A 85 3.85 18.89 8.60
N SER A 86 4.27 19.09 7.35
CA SER A 86 4.86 20.35 6.87
C SER A 86 3.87 21.49 6.63
N ASN A 87 2.58 21.18 6.50
CA ASN A 87 1.52 22.08 5.97
C ASN A 87 1.77 22.62 4.55
N LEU A 88 2.76 22.09 3.83
CA LEU A 88 2.97 22.40 2.42
C LEU A 88 1.97 21.65 1.53
N PRO A 89 1.71 22.14 0.30
CA PRO A 89 0.88 21.42 -0.65
C PRO A 89 1.44 20.01 -0.94
N LEU A 90 0.63 19.00 -0.64
CA LEU A 90 1.02 17.60 -0.86
C LEU A 90 0.80 17.19 -2.31
N THR A 91 1.77 16.45 -2.84
CA THR A 91 1.63 15.66 -4.06
C THR A 91 1.46 14.20 -3.66
N ALA A 92 0.40 13.58 -4.14
CA ALA A 92 0.08 12.17 -3.95
C ALA A 92 -0.19 11.54 -5.32
N PHE A 93 -0.26 10.21 -5.38
CA PHE A 93 -0.77 9.56 -6.58
C PHE A 93 -2.20 10.03 -6.86
N ASP A 94 -2.45 10.44 -8.10
CA ASP A 94 -3.80 10.78 -8.51
C ASP A 94 -4.59 9.49 -8.73
N VAL A 95 -5.63 9.30 -7.93
CA VAL A 95 -6.53 8.14 -7.99
C VAL A 95 -7.47 8.19 -9.20
N ASN A 96 -7.48 9.30 -9.95
CA ASN A 96 -8.29 9.49 -11.15
C ASN A 96 -7.46 9.59 -12.43
N ASP A 97 -6.13 9.57 -12.34
CA ASP A 97 -5.25 9.63 -13.52
C ASP A 97 -5.25 8.28 -14.25
N PHE A 98 -5.11 8.35 -15.57
CA PHE A 98 -4.95 7.19 -16.44
C PHE A 98 -3.50 6.69 -16.47
N ALA A 99 -2.54 7.52 -16.04
CA ALA A 99 -1.15 7.10 -15.86
C ALA A 99 -1.01 6.15 -14.65
N GLY A 100 -0.35 5.01 -14.86
CA GLY A 100 -0.13 4.00 -13.83
C GLY A 100 1.08 4.29 -12.93
N LYS A 101 1.20 3.57 -11.81
CA LYS A 101 2.33 3.72 -10.87
C LYS A 101 3.68 3.53 -11.54
N SER A 102 3.74 2.70 -12.58
CA SER A 102 4.97 2.40 -13.28
C SER A 102 5.54 3.57 -14.06
N ASP A 103 4.72 4.56 -14.43
CA ASP A 103 5.11 5.72 -15.22
C ASP A 103 5.33 6.99 -14.38
N ASP A 104 4.79 7.06 -13.16
CA ASP A 104 4.90 8.21 -12.25
C ASP A 104 6.28 8.30 -11.56
N ASP A 105 6.90 9.48 -11.59
CA ASP A 105 8.13 9.80 -10.85
C ASP A 105 7.96 9.63 -9.34
N LEU A 106 6.75 9.86 -8.82
CA LEU A 106 6.45 9.72 -7.40
C LEU A 106 6.81 8.32 -6.89
N ALA A 107 6.58 7.28 -7.70
CA ALA A 107 6.93 5.91 -7.35
C ALA A 107 8.44 5.72 -7.12
N MET A 108 9.26 6.36 -7.96
CA MET A 108 10.72 6.31 -7.85
C MET A 108 11.21 7.14 -6.67
N VAL A 109 10.72 8.38 -6.52
CA VAL A 109 11.11 9.28 -5.42
C VAL A 109 10.83 8.62 -4.09
N LEU A 110 9.59 8.19 -3.85
CA LEU A 110 9.19 7.54 -2.60
C LEU A 110 10.04 6.31 -2.27
N THR A 111 10.24 5.42 -3.25
CA THR A 111 10.99 4.16 -3.05
C THR A 111 12.47 4.42 -2.77
N LEU A 112 13.12 5.29 -3.56
CA LEU A 112 14.54 5.60 -3.40
C LEU A 112 14.80 6.32 -2.07
N SER A 113 13.94 7.27 -1.69
CA SER A 113 14.04 7.99 -0.42
C SER A 113 13.89 7.07 0.79
N LEU A 114 12.97 6.11 0.75
CA LEU A 114 12.79 5.13 1.82
C LEU A 114 14.02 4.23 2.00
N ILE A 115 14.56 3.70 0.90
CA ILE A 115 15.77 2.87 0.89
C ILE A 115 16.97 3.65 1.44
N ALA A 116 17.16 4.88 0.94
CA ALA A 116 18.24 5.75 1.41
C ALA A 116 18.10 6.10 2.89
N GLY A 117 16.86 6.37 3.34
CA GLY A 117 16.56 6.71 4.73
C GLY A 117 16.94 5.59 5.69
N LYS A 118 16.62 4.35 5.32
CA LYS A 118 17.05 3.16 6.08
C LYS A 118 18.57 3.04 6.12
N ARG A 119 19.26 3.28 5.01
CA ARG A 119 20.73 3.23 4.97
C ARG A 119 21.38 4.26 5.89
N VAL A 120 20.86 5.50 5.93
CA VAL A 120 21.35 6.55 6.84
C VAL A 120 21.06 6.20 8.29
N LYS A 121 19.85 5.73 8.59
CA LYS A 121 19.48 5.26 9.94
C LYS A 121 20.46 4.20 10.44
N ASP A 122 20.73 3.20 9.62
CA ASP A 122 21.63 2.09 10.01
C ASP A 122 23.08 2.55 10.09
N ALA A 123 23.55 3.41 9.18
CA ALA A 123 24.87 4.03 9.25
C ALA A 123 25.11 4.72 10.60
N PHE A 124 24.13 5.52 11.04
CA PHE A 124 24.18 6.22 12.32
C PHE A 124 24.31 5.24 13.50
N PHE A 125 23.44 4.22 13.57
CA PHE A 125 23.49 3.26 14.69
C PHE A 125 24.70 2.32 14.64
N ASN A 126 25.29 2.14 13.47
CA ASN A 126 26.54 1.39 13.29
C ASN A 126 27.80 2.24 13.47
N SER A 127 27.66 3.53 13.82
CA SER A 127 28.77 4.48 13.98
C SER A 127 29.64 4.62 12.73
N GLU A 128 29.02 4.57 11.54
CA GLU A 128 29.69 4.85 10.27
C GLU A 128 29.83 6.38 10.04
N ASP A 129 30.79 6.77 9.19
CA ASP A 129 31.00 8.17 8.84
C ASP A 129 29.91 8.66 7.87
N LEU A 130 29.06 9.58 8.34
CA LEU A 130 27.98 10.17 7.57
C LEU A 130 28.44 11.31 6.63
N GLY A 131 29.71 11.74 6.74
CA GLY A 131 30.32 12.71 5.83
C GLY A 131 30.76 12.10 4.49
N GLU A 132 30.94 10.78 4.44
CA GLU A 132 31.19 10.06 3.19
C GLU A 132 29.90 9.72 2.43
N THR A 133 30.02 9.44 1.13
CA THR A 133 28.90 8.88 0.37
C THR A 133 28.64 7.44 0.80
N LEU A 134 27.54 7.24 1.53
CA LEU A 134 27.05 5.92 1.91
C LEU A 134 26.65 5.13 0.66
N LYS A 135 26.91 3.82 0.65
CA LYS A 135 26.53 2.93 -0.44
C LYS A 135 25.56 1.87 0.05
N VAL A 136 24.59 1.51 -0.79
CA VAL A 136 23.65 0.41 -0.55
C VAL A 136 23.40 -0.36 -1.85
N THR A 137 23.49 -1.68 -1.74
CA THR A 137 23.10 -2.61 -2.80
C THR A 137 21.77 -3.26 -2.44
N VAL A 138 20.82 -3.26 -3.37
CA VAL A 138 19.42 -3.62 -3.09
C VAL A 138 18.98 -4.86 -3.85
N ASN A 139 18.34 -5.80 -3.15
CA ASN A 139 17.42 -6.77 -3.73
C ASN A 139 16.01 -6.29 -3.43
N MET A 140 15.14 -6.19 -4.44
CA MET A 140 13.79 -5.71 -4.24
C MET A 140 12.73 -6.61 -4.86
N ALA A 141 11.67 -6.89 -4.09
CA ALA A 141 10.39 -7.36 -4.62
C ALA A 141 9.38 -6.23 -4.46
N THR A 142 8.69 -5.88 -5.54
CA THR A 142 7.59 -4.90 -5.53
C THR A 142 6.43 -5.40 -6.40
N ALA A 143 5.33 -4.68 -6.46
CA ALA A 143 4.15 -5.06 -7.24
C ALA A 143 3.56 -3.89 -8.02
N LEU A 144 2.85 -4.21 -9.09
CA LEU A 144 1.99 -3.30 -9.83
C LEU A 144 0.54 -3.78 -9.79
N PRO A 145 -0.46 -2.88 -9.87
CA PRO A 145 -1.85 -3.25 -10.02
C PRO A 145 -2.05 -4.24 -11.19
N VAL A 146 -2.95 -5.21 -11.03
CA VAL A 146 -3.09 -6.30 -12.03
C VAL A 146 -3.45 -5.77 -13.41
N ALA A 147 -4.30 -4.73 -13.51
CA ALA A 147 -4.68 -4.13 -14.78
C ALA A 147 -3.55 -3.38 -15.47
N GLU A 148 -2.56 -2.90 -14.71
CA GLU A 148 -1.39 -2.19 -15.22
C GLU A 148 -0.30 -3.19 -15.63
N GLY A 149 0.12 -4.06 -14.70
CA GLY A 149 1.25 -4.95 -14.89
C GLY A 149 1.03 -6.04 -15.94
N LYS A 150 -0.22 -6.42 -16.22
CA LYS A 150 -0.54 -7.41 -17.27
C LYS A 150 -0.30 -6.91 -18.70
N ASN A 151 -0.13 -5.60 -18.89
CA ASN A 151 0.12 -5.04 -20.21
C ASN A 151 1.55 -5.33 -20.66
N THR A 152 1.70 -5.76 -21.91
CA THR A 152 2.98 -6.20 -22.48
C THR A 152 4.10 -5.17 -22.25
N GLY A 153 5.20 -5.63 -21.65
CA GLY A 153 6.41 -4.84 -21.42
C GLY A 153 6.34 -3.83 -20.28
N VAL A 154 5.20 -3.64 -19.59
CA VAL A 154 5.10 -2.72 -18.43
C VAL A 154 6.03 -3.15 -17.30
N ILE A 155 5.96 -4.43 -16.91
CA ILE A 155 6.80 -5.01 -15.84
C ILE A 155 8.30 -4.77 -16.13
N ASP A 156 8.75 -5.08 -17.35
CA ASP A 156 10.15 -4.94 -17.73
C ASP A 156 10.59 -3.46 -17.74
N ARG A 157 9.75 -2.56 -18.27
CA ARG A 157 10.04 -1.12 -18.23
C ARG A 157 10.17 -0.61 -16.80
N TYR A 158 9.25 -0.99 -15.92
CA TYR A 158 9.28 -0.57 -14.52
C TYR A 158 10.53 -1.11 -13.81
N LYS A 159 10.84 -2.39 -14.00
CA LYS A 159 12.08 -3.02 -13.50
C LYS A 159 13.34 -2.28 -13.97
N ASN A 160 13.38 -1.89 -15.24
CA ASN A 160 14.52 -1.15 -15.84
C ASN A 160 14.62 0.32 -15.38
N LYS A 161 13.63 0.86 -14.67
CA LYS A 161 13.79 2.14 -13.97
C LYS A 161 14.81 2.03 -12.83
N PHE A 162 14.88 0.87 -12.17
CA PHE A 162 15.78 0.60 -11.04
C PHE A 162 17.13 -0.03 -11.46
N LEU A 163 17.11 -0.98 -12.39
CA LEU A 163 18.31 -1.75 -12.74
C LEU A 163 19.27 -0.99 -13.67
N GLY A 164 20.55 -1.38 -13.62
CA GLY A 164 21.60 -0.89 -14.54
C GLY A 164 22.03 0.56 -14.33
N LYS A 165 21.57 1.18 -13.23
CA LYS A 165 21.80 2.59 -12.90
C LYS A 165 22.30 2.72 -11.47
N THR A 166 22.97 3.82 -11.17
CA THR A 166 23.19 4.28 -9.80
C THR A 166 22.25 5.43 -9.55
N HIS A 167 21.49 5.35 -8.46
CA HIS A 167 20.62 6.42 -8.01
C HIS A 167 21.26 7.09 -6.80
N THR A 168 21.12 8.41 -6.69
CA THR A 168 21.66 9.16 -5.56
C THR A 168 20.54 9.88 -4.83
N VAL A 169 20.52 9.77 -3.52
CA VAL A 169 19.63 10.52 -2.63
C VAL A 169 20.47 11.32 -1.66
N THR A 170 20.19 12.61 -1.54
CA THR A 170 20.88 13.50 -0.59
C THR A 170 19.88 14.00 0.44
N PHE A 171 20.24 13.87 1.72
CA PHE A 171 19.45 14.32 2.87
C PHE A 171 19.87 15.72 3.30
N HIS A 172 18.90 16.61 3.48
CA HIS A 172 19.12 18.01 3.83
C HIS A 172 18.69 18.35 5.26
N ASN A 173 18.37 17.34 6.06
CA ASN A 173 17.97 17.49 7.45
C ASN A 173 19.05 18.15 8.32
N PHE A 174 20.33 17.86 8.05
CA PHE A 174 21.46 18.21 8.90
C PHE A 174 22.29 19.33 8.28
N LYS A 175 23.13 19.97 9.11
CA LYS A 175 24.03 21.05 8.68
C LYS A 175 24.88 20.61 7.48
N ASP A 176 25.44 19.42 7.57
CA ASP A 176 26.19 18.78 6.48
C ASP A 176 25.29 17.72 5.81
N PRO A 177 24.99 17.85 4.50
CA PRO A 177 24.12 16.90 3.82
C PRO A 177 24.71 15.49 3.75
N ILE A 178 23.86 14.48 3.93
CA ILE A 178 24.26 13.06 3.85
C ILE A 178 23.88 12.51 2.49
N THR A 179 24.81 11.87 1.78
CA THR A 179 24.56 11.34 0.44
C THR A 179 24.58 9.82 0.43
N VAL A 180 23.58 9.20 -0.22
CA VAL A 180 23.46 7.76 -0.39
C VAL A 180 23.44 7.40 -1.89
N ALA A 181 24.36 6.53 -2.30
CA ALA A 181 24.37 5.90 -3.62
C ALA A 181 23.71 4.51 -3.55
N ILE A 182 22.65 4.32 -4.33
CA ILE A 182 21.84 3.10 -4.39
C ILE A 182 22.12 2.39 -5.72
N LYS A 183 22.41 1.08 -5.63
CA LYS A 183 22.46 0.18 -6.79
C LYS A 183 21.51 -0.98 -6.57
N PHE A 184 20.69 -1.30 -7.56
CA PHE A 184 19.84 -2.49 -7.51
C PHE A 184 20.58 -3.66 -8.17
N ARG A 185 20.73 -4.75 -7.40
CA ARG A 185 21.27 -6.02 -7.90
C ARG A 185 20.16 -6.86 -8.53
N SER A 186 19.02 -6.98 -7.85
CA SER A 186 17.85 -7.70 -8.35
C SER A 186 16.58 -6.91 -8.06
N VAL A 187 15.65 -6.95 -9.02
CA VAL A 187 14.30 -6.40 -8.88
C VAL A 187 13.30 -7.38 -9.48
N TYR A 188 12.34 -7.79 -8.68
CA TYR A 188 11.16 -8.56 -9.09
C TYR A 188 9.93 -7.67 -8.98
N VAL A 189 9.10 -7.67 -10.02
CA VAL A 189 7.83 -6.92 -10.06
C VAL A 189 6.72 -7.96 -10.22
N ALA A 190 5.97 -8.18 -9.14
CA ALA A 190 4.80 -9.05 -9.12
C ALA A 190 3.54 -8.30 -9.59
N LEU A 191 2.44 -9.03 -9.74
CA LEU A 191 1.10 -8.44 -9.85
C LEU A 191 0.45 -8.39 -8.46
N GLU A 192 -0.16 -7.25 -8.12
CA GLU A 192 -1.01 -7.13 -6.93
C GLU A 192 -2.14 -8.18 -7.00
N GLY A 193 -2.40 -8.86 -5.88
CA GLY A 193 -3.32 -10.00 -5.78
C GLY A 193 -2.70 -11.38 -6.03
N GLU A 194 -1.68 -11.53 -6.88
CA GLU A 194 -0.87 -12.77 -6.92
C GLU A 194 -0.08 -12.93 -5.63
N THR A 195 0.49 -11.83 -5.14
CA THR A 195 1.23 -11.75 -3.88
C THR A 195 0.32 -12.04 -2.68
N ALA A 196 -0.88 -11.44 -2.63
CA ALA A 196 -1.87 -11.74 -1.60
C ALA A 196 -2.24 -13.22 -1.58
N GLN A 197 -2.52 -13.82 -2.73
CA GLN A 197 -2.87 -15.24 -2.81
C GLN A 197 -1.70 -16.15 -2.42
N LEU A 198 -0.46 -15.78 -2.78
CA LEU A 198 0.73 -16.49 -2.34
C LEU A 198 0.82 -16.51 -0.82
N HIS A 199 0.54 -15.38 -0.16
CA HIS A 199 0.54 -15.34 1.31
C HIS A 199 -0.60 -16.15 1.92
N ILE A 200 -1.82 -16.08 1.37
CA ILE A 200 -2.97 -16.90 1.84
C ILE A 200 -2.65 -18.40 1.76
N LYS A 201 -2.04 -18.86 0.67
CA LYS A 201 -1.63 -20.27 0.51
C LYS A 201 -0.58 -20.71 1.53
N ASN A 202 0.26 -19.77 1.97
CA ASN A 202 1.31 -19.99 2.96
C ASN A 202 0.94 -19.40 4.33
N ALA A 203 -0.37 -19.27 4.61
CA ALA A 203 -0.87 -18.71 5.86
C ALA A 203 -0.40 -19.54 7.06
N ASP A 204 0.06 -18.85 8.09
CA ASP A 204 0.33 -19.48 9.39
C ASP A 204 -0.98 -19.91 10.08
N GLN A 205 -0.85 -20.68 11.15
CA GLN A 205 -1.99 -21.23 11.88
C GLN A 205 -2.93 -20.12 12.41
N LYS A 206 -2.37 -19.02 12.90
CA LYS A 206 -3.16 -17.90 13.44
C LYS A 206 -3.98 -17.24 12.33
N PHE A 207 -3.37 -17.01 11.17
CA PHE A 207 -4.05 -16.42 10.03
C PHE A 207 -5.16 -17.35 9.52
N LYS A 208 -4.86 -18.64 9.38
CA LYS A 208 -5.84 -19.69 9.06
C LYS A 208 -7.07 -19.67 9.98
N GLU A 209 -6.85 -19.56 11.29
CA GLU A 209 -7.92 -19.49 12.29
C GLU A 209 -8.84 -18.27 12.08
N THR A 210 -8.30 -17.11 11.70
CA THR A 210 -9.14 -15.94 11.41
C THR A 210 -10.07 -16.14 10.20
N MET A 211 -9.59 -16.84 9.16
CA MET A 211 -10.41 -17.13 7.97
C MET A 211 -11.53 -18.12 8.29
N VAL A 212 -11.24 -19.15 9.09
CA VAL A 212 -12.24 -20.10 9.59
C VAL A 212 -13.27 -19.41 10.48
N ALA A 213 -12.83 -18.48 11.34
CA ALA A 213 -13.72 -17.73 12.21
C ALA A 213 -14.70 -16.86 11.42
N ASP A 214 -14.23 -16.14 10.40
CA ASP A 214 -15.11 -15.34 9.52
C ASP A 214 -16.09 -16.23 8.76
N LEU A 215 -15.63 -17.36 8.20
CA LEU A 215 -16.50 -18.32 7.50
C LEU A 215 -17.62 -18.81 8.43
N LYS A 216 -17.28 -19.32 9.62
CA LYS A 216 -18.27 -19.87 10.57
C LYS A 216 -19.26 -18.83 11.09
N ALA A 217 -18.82 -17.58 11.23
CA ALA A 217 -19.68 -16.49 11.68
C ALA A 217 -20.74 -16.10 10.63
N ASN A 218 -20.48 -16.35 9.34
CA ASN A 218 -21.35 -15.90 8.24
C ASN A 218 -22.04 -17.06 7.50
N TYR A 219 -21.55 -18.30 7.63
CA TYR A 219 -22.00 -19.47 6.88
C TYR A 219 -22.11 -20.70 7.80
N ALA A 220 -23.20 -20.79 8.56
CA ALA A 220 -23.40 -21.84 9.57
C ALA A 220 -23.41 -23.27 8.99
N ASP A 221 -23.93 -23.42 7.76
CA ASP A 221 -24.02 -24.71 7.07
C ASP A 221 -22.66 -25.19 6.51
N MET A 222 -21.61 -24.37 6.61
CA MET A 222 -20.25 -24.67 6.15
C MET A 222 -19.29 -24.98 7.32
N ALA A 223 -19.83 -25.40 8.47
CA ALA A 223 -19.05 -25.61 9.69
C ALA A 223 -17.95 -26.70 9.58
N GLU A 224 -18.09 -27.62 8.63
CA GLU A 224 -17.13 -28.70 8.36
C GLU A 224 -15.91 -28.25 7.54
N ILE A 225 -15.97 -27.09 6.89
CA ILE A 225 -14.85 -26.54 6.10
C ILE A 225 -13.68 -26.22 7.05
N THR A 226 -12.53 -26.80 6.74
CA THR A 226 -11.29 -26.61 7.48
C THR A 226 -10.47 -25.44 6.93
N ALA A 227 -9.47 -25.01 7.68
CA ALA A 227 -8.52 -24.01 7.19
C ALA A 227 -7.75 -24.49 5.94
N ASP A 228 -7.47 -25.79 5.84
CA ASP A 228 -6.74 -26.35 4.70
C ASP A 228 -7.60 -26.35 3.44
N ASP A 229 -8.90 -26.62 3.56
CA ASP A 229 -9.86 -26.50 2.45
C ASP A 229 -9.89 -25.06 1.90
N ILE A 230 -9.91 -24.07 2.79
CA ILE A 230 -9.88 -22.63 2.43
C ILE A 230 -8.62 -22.29 1.62
N VAL A 231 -7.43 -22.58 2.15
CA VAL A 231 -6.16 -22.15 1.51
C VAL A 231 -5.80 -22.96 0.27
N GLN A 232 -6.32 -24.19 0.13
CA GLN A 232 -6.11 -25.05 -1.03
C GLN A 232 -7.11 -24.83 -2.16
N THR A 233 -8.18 -24.06 -1.92
CA THR A 233 -9.19 -23.73 -2.94
C THR A 233 -8.53 -23.10 -4.17
N GLN A 234 -8.81 -23.63 -5.36
CA GLN A 234 -8.06 -23.31 -6.57
C GLN A 234 -8.74 -22.27 -7.45
N ASN A 235 -10.07 -22.20 -7.39
CA ASN A 235 -10.89 -21.26 -8.16
C ASN A 235 -11.38 -20.16 -7.22
N VAL A 236 -10.61 -19.08 -7.11
CA VAL A 236 -10.88 -18.01 -6.15
C VAL A 236 -10.92 -16.65 -6.81
N LEU A 237 -11.73 -15.74 -6.26
CA LEU A 237 -11.68 -14.32 -6.59
C LEU A 237 -11.16 -13.54 -5.38
N GLY A 238 -10.01 -12.90 -5.54
CA GLY A 238 -9.53 -11.89 -4.61
C GLY A 238 -10.12 -10.52 -4.94
N ILE A 239 -10.61 -9.83 -3.92
CA ILE A 239 -11.09 -8.44 -3.97
C ILE A 239 -10.19 -7.62 -3.05
N ASP A 240 -9.19 -6.95 -3.62
CA ASP A 240 -8.28 -6.06 -2.90
C ASP A 240 -8.80 -4.63 -2.96
N ILE A 241 -9.34 -4.13 -1.85
CA ILE A 241 -9.86 -2.77 -1.75
C ILE A 241 -8.76 -1.86 -1.23
N GLY A 242 -7.98 -1.30 -2.14
CA GLY A 242 -6.92 -0.34 -1.88
C GLY A 242 -7.42 1.10 -1.71
N GLU A 243 -6.48 2.04 -1.59
CA GLU A 243 -6.83 3.47 -1.54
C GLU A 243 -7.15 4.03 -2.94
N GLY A 244 -6.35 3.71 -3.96
CA GLY A 244 -6.54 4.20 -5.32
C GLY A 244 -7.31 3.25 -6.24
N THR A 245 -7.20 1.94 -5.99
CA THR A 245 -7.77 0.91 -6.85
C THR A 245 -8.54 -0.12 -6.03
N THR A 246 -9.47 -0.81 -6.69
CA THR A 246 -10.00 -2.08 -6.23
C THR A 246 -9.64 -3.16 -7.24
N ASP A 247 -8.71 -4.03 -6.88
CA ASP A 247 -8.20 -5.08 -7.76
C ASP A 247 -9.05 -6.34 -7.60
N LEU A 248 -9.53 -6.87 -8.72
CA LEU A 248 -10.32 -8.08 -8.82
C LEU A 248 -9.47 -9.13 -9.52
N VAL A 249 -8.91 -10.06 -8.75
CA VAL A 249 -7.98 -11.08 -9.26
C VAL A 249 -8.64 -12.44 -9.24
N MET A 250 -8.96 -12.94 -10.43
CA MET A 250 -9.53 -14.28 -10.59
C MET A 250 -8.41 -15.29 -10.79
N LEU A 251 -8.38 -16.31 -9.94
CA LEU A 251 -7.58 -17.51 -10.14
C LEU A 251 -8.48 -18.65 -10.59
N VAL A 252 -8.03 -19.39 -11.60
CA VAL A 252 -8.66 -20.61 -12.09
C VAL A 252 -7.61 -21.71 -12.09
N ASN A 253 -7.88 -22.81 -11.40
CA ASN A 253 -6.92 -23.89 -11.18
C ASN A 253 -5.56 -23.37 -10.66
N ASN A 254 -5.59 -22.47 -9.67
CA ASN A 254 -4.42 -21.81 -9.08
C ASN A 254 -3.61 -20.87 -9.98
N LEU A 255 -4.05 -20.62 -11.22
CA LEU A 255 -3.39 -19.72 -12.16
C LEU A 255 -4.21 -18.44 -12.35
N VAL A 256 -3.53 -17.30 -12.42
CA VAL A 256 -4.22 -16.02 -12.66
C VAL A 256 -4.83 -16.00 -14.05
N ASN A 257 -6.15 -15.76 -14.10
CA ASN A 257 -6.87 -15.50 -15.31
C ASN A 257 -6.75 -14.01 -15.66
N ALA A 258 -5.62 -13.62 -16.26
CA ALA A 258 -5.31 -12.22 -16.60
C ALA A 258 -6.37 -11.53 -17.50
N LYS A 259 -7.11 -12.33 -18.28
CA LYS A 259 -8.22 -11.82 -19.11
C LYS A 259 -9.40 -11.37 -18.26
N ALA A 260 -9.73 -12.12 -17.21
CA ALA A 260 -10.81 -11.81 -16.30
C ALA A 260 -10.40 -10.80 -15.23
N SER A 261 -9.18 -10.92 -14.71
CA SER A 261 -8.65 -10.03 -13.68
C SER A 261 -8.61 -8.59 -14.18
N THR A 262 -9.10 -7.67 -13.36
CA THR A 262 -9.28 -6.27 -13.70
C THR A 262 -9.12 -5.41 -12.45
N SER A 263 -8.97 -4.11 -12.64
CA SER A 263 -8.96 -3.14 -11.55
C SER A 263 -10.06 -2.12 -11.80
N LEU A 264 -10.80 -1.77 -10.76
CA LEU A 264 -11.56 -0.52 -10.73
C LEU A 264 -10.57 0.58 -10.37
N ALA A 265 -10.49 1.65 -11.18
CA ALA A 265 -9.71 2.85 -10.87
C ALA A 265 -10.40 3.71 -9.78
N LYS A 266 -10.89 3.04 -8.73
CA LYS A 266 -11.46 3.63 -7.53
C LYS A 266 -11.15 2.73 -6.33
N GLY A 267 -10.76 3.37 -5.24
CA GLY A 267 -10.56 2.74 -3.94
C GLY A 267 -11.19 3.56 -2.81
N TYR A 268 -10.80 3.25 -1.58
CA TYR A 268 -11.24 3.99 -0.40
C TYR A 268 -10.81 5.47 -0.41
N GLY A 269 -9.76 5.83 -1.15
CA GLY A 269 -9.36 7.21 -1.36
C GLY A 269 -10.41 8.03 -2.09
N ASN A 270 -11.13 7.45 -3.04
CA ASN A 270 -12.24 8.14 -3.72
C ASN A 270 -13.41 8.40 -2.74
N VAL A 271 -13.67 7.47 -1.82
CA VAL A 271 -14.64 7.65 -0.71
C VAL A 271 -14.21 8.82 0.17
N LEU A 272 -12.93 8.87 0.57
CA LEU A 272 -12.38 9.97 1.37
C LEU A 272 -12.47 11.32 0.64
N GLN A 273 -12.26 11.34 -0.68
CA GLN A 273 -12.37 12.56 -1.47
C GLN A 273 -13.81 13.09 -1.50
N LEU A 274 -14.78 12.23 -1.81
CA LEU A 274 -16.20 12.60 -1.82
C LEU A 274 -16.66 13.06 -0.43
N ALA A 275 -16.19 12.38 0.63
CA ALA A 275 -16.48 12.77 1.99
C ALA A 275 -15.88 14.15 2.32
N ASN A 276 -14.64 14.41 1.90
CA ASN A 276 -14.00 15.70 2.12
C ASN A 276 -14.73 16.84 1.39
N ASP A 277 -15.26 16.61 0.19
CA ASP A 277 -16.08 17.60 -0.53
C ASP A 277 -17.36 17.95 0.24
N VAL A 278 -17.97 16.97 0.90
CA VAL A 278 -19.13 17.19 1.79
C VAL A 278 -18.70 17.95 3.04
N LEU A 279 -17.58 17.58 3.66
CA LEU A 279 -17.05 18.21 4.87
C LEU A 279 -16.65 19.67 4.64
N GLN A 280 -16.04 19.99 3.50
CA GLN A 280 -15.71 21.36 3.10
C GLN A 280 -16.96 22.25 3.07
N LYS A 281 -18.07 21.76 2.49
CA LYS A 281 -19.36 22.47 2.49
C LYS A 281 -19.94 22.67 3.90
N GLN A 282 -19.55 21.82 4.85
CA GLN A 282 -19.94 21.89 6.26
C GLN A 282 -18.92 22.64 7.14
N GLN A 283 -17.90 23.28 6.55
CA GLN A 283 -16.80 23.95 7.26
C GLN A 283 -16.03 23.02 8.22
N MET A 284 -15.91 21.75 7.86
CA MET A 284 -15.17 20.70 8.59
C MET A 284 -14.18 19.96 7.68
N GLY A 285 -13.81 20.57 6.54
CA GLY A 285 -12.97 19.94 5.53
C GLY A 285 -11.48 19.99 5.84
N PHE A 286 -10.73 19.16 5.12
CA PHE A 286 -9.28 19.03 5.18
C PHE A 286 -8.67 19.43 3.83
N ASP A 287 -7.37 19.77 3.78
CA ASP A 287 -6.74 20.20 2.53
C ASP A 287 -6.60 19.03 1.56
N ASN A 288 -6.42 17.81 2.07
CA ASN A 288 -6.24 16.61 1.26
C ASN A 288 -6.66 15.33 1.99
N ARG A 289 -6.73 14.22 1.22
CA ARG A 289 -7.13 12.89 1.71
C ARG A 289 -6.19 12.37 2.81
N ALA A 290 -4.88 12.56 2.68
CA ALA A 290 -3.90 12.08 3.66
C ALA A 290 -4.11 12.76 5.03
N GLN A 291 -4.37 14.06 5.07
CA GLN A 291 -4.71 14.76 6.31
C GLN A 291 -6.03 14.27 6.92
N LEU A 292 -7.08 14.08 6.11
CA LEU A 292 -8.35 13.50 6.60
C LEU A 292 -8.12 12.11 7.20
N GLN A 293 -7.34 11.26 6.53
CA GLN A 293 -6.99 9.93 7.01
C GLN A 293 -6.19 9.97 8.31
N SER A 294 -5.18 10.85 8.41
CA SER A 294 -4.43 11.07 9.65
C SER A 294 -5.33 11.53 10.79
N TYR A 295 -6.26 12.46 10.52
CA TYR A 295 -7.22 12.94 11.52
C TYR A 295 -8.16 11.83 12.01
N LEU A 296 -8.64 10.96 11.12
CA LEU A 296 -9.50 9.83 11.48
C LEU A 296 -8.75 8.76 12.30
N ALA A 297 -7.46 8.59 12.05
CA ALA A 297 -6.62 7.64 12.78
C ALA A 297 -6.11 8.17 14.13
N GLN A 298 -6.15 9.48 14.34
CA GLN A 298 -5.60 10.12 15.53
C GLN A 298 -6.41 9.79 16.79
N HIS A 299 -5.71 9.55 17.90
CA HIS A 299 -6.33 9.59 19.22
C HIS A 299 -6.66 11.03 19.63
N VAL A 300 -7.95 11.34 19.76
CA VAL A 300 -8.41 12.69 20.10
C VAL A 300 -8.88 12.81 21.54
N SER A 301 -8.76 14.01 22.12
CA SER A 301 -9.26 14.30 23.46
C SER A 301 -10.77 14.07 23.57
N PRO A 302 -11.32 13.84 24.78
CA PRO A 302 -12.77 13.71 24.99
C PRO A 302 -13.61 14.82 24.34
N PHE A 303 -13.11 16.05 24.32
CA PHE A 303 -13.79 17.21 23.73
C PHE A 303 -13.90 17.15 22.20
N ALA A 304 -12.94 16.51 21.53
CA ALA A 304 -12.89 16.39 20.08
C ALA A 304 -13.57 15.13 19.53
N ARG A 305 -13.86 14.11 20.37
CA ARG A 305 -14.46 12.83 19.92
C ARG A 305 -15.76 13.01 19.15
N LYS A 306 -16.66 13.87 19.64
CA LYS A 306 -17.95 14.13 18.96
C LYS A 306 -17.75 14.73 17.57
N HIS A 307 -16.73 15.56 17.39
CA HIS A 307 -16.40 16.11 16.08
C HIS A 307 -15.83 15.03 15.16
N GLN A 308 -14.85 14.24 15.64
CA GLN A 308 -14.27 13.14 14.88
C GLN A 308 -15.33 12.11 14.44
N GLN A 309 -16.28 11.76 15.31
CA GLN A 309 -17.41 10.87 14.97
C GLN A 309 -18.32 11.44 13.88
N ARG A 310 -18.57 12.76 13.88
CA ARG A 310 -19.34 13.40 12.80
C ARG A 310 -18.60 13.33 11.48
N VAL A 311 -17.29 13.61 11.47
CA VAL A 311 -16.43 13.48 10.29
C VAL A 311 -16.45 12.04 9.77
N GLN A 312 -16.25 11.07 10.66
CA GLN A 312 -16.28 9.63 10.34
C GLN A 312 -17.63 9.21 9.74
N LYS A 313 -18.75 9.70 10.27
CA LYS A 313 -20.08 9.39 9.72
C LYS A 313 -20.21 9.87 8.27
N VAL A 314 -19.73 11.08 7.95
CA VAL A 314 -19.77 11.60 6.58
C VAL A 314 -19.00 10.69 5.62
N VAL A 315 -17.86 10.14 6.05
CA VAL A 315 -17.10 9.15 5.27
C VAL A 315 -17.91 7.87 5.05
N TYR A 316 -18.53 7.34 6.11
CA TYR A 316 -19.30 6.10 6.01
C TYR A 316 -20.53 6.23 5.12
N ASP A 317 -21.16 7.41 5.10
CA ASP A 317 -22.28 7.68 4.19
C ASP A 317 -21.86 7.60 2.69
N GLN A 318 -20.55 7.66 2.38
CA GLN A 318 -20.02 7.50 1.02
C GLN A 318 -19.66 6.04 0.66
N LEU A 319 -19.67 5.10 1.61
CA LEU A 319 -19.26 3.72 1.37
C LEU A 319 -20.27 2.91 0.54
N GLU A 320 -21.55 3.21 0.69
CA GLU A 320 -22.62 2.41 0.10
C GLU A 320 -22.67 2.50 -1.45
N PRO A 321 -22.55 3.71 -2.06
CA PRO A 321 -22.39 3.81 -3.51
C PRO A 321 -21.13 3.09 -4.02
N PHE A 322 -20.02 3.18 -3.28
CA PHE A 322 -18.80 2.49 -3.65
C PHE A 322 -18.95 0.96 -3.61
N ALA A 323 -19.70 0.43 -2.64
CA ALA A 323 -20.05 -1.00 -2.61
C ALA A 323 -20.82 -1.45 -3.86
N ASP A 324 -21.74 -0.62 -4.39
CA ASP A 324 -22.48 -0.93 -5.63
C ASP A 324 -21.55 -0.99 -6.86
N GLU A 325 -20.55 -0.12 -6.91
CA GLU A 325 -19.54 -0.14 -7.97
C GLU A 325 -18.70 -1.41 -7.93
N ILE A 326 -18.25 -1.84 -6.75
CA ILE A 326 -17.49 -3.09 -6.56
C ILE A 326 -18.34 -4.30 -7.00
N VAL A 327 -19.61 -4.38 -6.57
CA VAL A 327 -20.53 -5.48 -6.94
C VAL A 327 -20.73 -5.54 -8.46
N THR A 328 -20.83 -4.38 -9.11
CA THR A 328 -20.93 -4.28 -10.57
C THR A 328 -19.66 -4.81 -11.25
N ALA A 329 -18.48 -4.42 -10.74
CA ALA A 329 -17.19 -4.86 -11.26
C ALA A 329 -16.96 -6.37 -11.05
N VAL A 330 -17.30 -6.91 -9.88
CA VAL A 330 -17.28 -8.37 -9.61
C VAL A 330 -18.18 -9.10 -10.60
N SER A 331 -19.40 -8.61 -10.82
CA SER A 331 -20.31 -9.23 -11.78
C SER A 331 -19.76 -9.26 -13.21
N LYS A 332 -19.02 -8.22 -13.63
CA LYS A 332 -18.33 -8.19 -14.92
C LYS A 332 -17.17 -9.19 -14.97
N THR A 333 -16.34 -9.22 -13.93
CA THR A 333 -15.19 -10.14 -13.79
C THR A 333 -15.62 -11.59 -13.91
N MET A 334 -16.64 -12.00 -13.15
CA MET A 334 -17.18 -13.36 -13.17
C MET A 334 -17.71 -13.77 -14.56
N ARG A 335 -18.35 -12.85 -15.29
CA ARG A 335 -18.79 -13.13 -16.68
C ARG A 335 -17.63 -13.36 -17.64
N VAL A 336 -16.51 -12.65 -17.47
CA VAL A 336 -15.34 -12.77 -18.35
C VAL A 336 -14.50 -14.00 -18.00
N ALA A 337 -14.45 -14.39 -16.72
CA ALA A 337 -13.69 -15.54 -16.23
C ALA A 337 -14.05 -16.85 -16.92
N ASN A 338 -15.32 -17.01 -17.32
CA ASN A 338 -15.85 -18.28 -17.85
C ASN A 338 -15.54 -19.48 -16.94
N ALA A 339 -15.43 -19.22 -15.64
CA ALA A 339 -15.15 -20.17 -14.58
C ALA A 339 -15.94 -19.75 -13.33
N ARG A 340 -16.27 -20.71 -12.48
CA ARG A 340 -16.98 -20.45 -11.22
C ARG A 340 -15.95 -20.28 -10.11
N ALA A 341 -15.99 -19.14 -9.42
CA ALA A 341 -15.27 -18.99 -8.16
C ALA A 341 -15.97 -19.84 -7.10
N GLU A 342 -15.19 -20.64 -6.39
CA GLU A 342 -15.62 -21.48 -5.28
C GLU A 342 -15.54 -20.71 -3.95
N LEU A 343 -14.65 -19.71 -3.89
CA LEU A 343 -14.42 -18.91 -2.70
C LEU A 343 -14.01 -17.48 -3.08
N ILE A 344 -14.49 -16.50 -2.33
CA ILE A 344 -14.15 -15.09 -2.50
C ILE A 344 -13.36 -14.62 -1.27
N TYR A 345 -12.26 -13.91 -1.49
CA TYR A 345 -11.53 -13.20 -0.45
C TYR A 345 -11.74 -11.70 -0.60
N VAL A 346 -12.07 -11.00 0.49
CA VAL A 346 -12.11 -9.53 0.54
C VAL A 346 -11.04 -9.04 1.50
N TYR A 347 -10.14 -8.18 1.01
CA TYR A 347 -9.01 -7.65 1.76
C TYR A 347 -8.62 -6.25 1.27
N GLY A 348 -7.48 -5.73 1.74
CA GLY A 348 -7.04 -4.36 1.49
C GLY A 348 -7.50 -3.38 2.57
N GLY A 349 -6.88 -2.20 2.63
CA GLY A 349 -7.15 -1.22 3.68
C GLY A 349 -8.58 -0.68 3.69
N GLY A 350 -9.18 -0.51 2.50
CA GLY A 350 -10.56 -0.09 2.34
C GLY A 350 -11.57 -1.14 2.78
N SER A 351 -11.20 -2.42 2.82
CA SER A 351 -12.09 -3.48 3.28
C SER A 351 -12.42 -3.37 4.77
N ILE A 352 -11.51 -2.85 5.59
CA ILE A 352 -11.71 -2.79 7.04
C ILE A 352 -12.96 -1.98 7.44
N PRO A 353 -13.12 -0.71 7.01
CA PRO A 353 -14.36 0.02 7.29
C PRO A 353 -15.56 -0.59 6.54
N MET A 354 -15.38 -1.09 5.33
CA MET A 354 -16.49 -1.66 4.54
C MET A 354 -17.11 -2.91 5.18
N ALA A 355 -16.35 -3.69 5.96
CA ALA A 355 -16.84 -4.89 6.62
C ALA A 355 -18.04 -4.64 7.54
N THR A 356 -18.09 -3.47 8.19
CA THR A 356 -19.11 -3.14 9.20
C THR A 356 -19.91 -1.88 8.89
N GLN A 357 -19.45 -1.05 7.96
CA GLN A 357 -20.05 0.25 7.65
C GLN A 357 -20.64 0.32 6.24
N SER A 358 -20.73 -0.82 5.55
CA SER A 358 -21.38 -0.94 4.24
C SER A 358 -22.16 -2.24 4.14
N SER A 359 -23.04 -2.34 3.13
CA SER A 359 -23.72 -3.60 2.83
C SER A 359 -22.96 -4.51 1.85
N LEU A 360 -21.67 -4.25 1.59
CA LEU A 360 -20.90 -4.91 0.51
C LEU A 360 -20.99 -6.44 0.56
N ARG A 361 -20.77 -7.07 1.73
CA ARG A 361 -20.84 -8.54 1.85
C ARG A 361 -22.22 -9.06 1.42
N ALA A 362 -23.30 -8.46 1.91
CA ALA A 362 -24.66 -8.88 1.60
C ALA A 362 -24.98 -8.69 0.10
N LYS A 363 -24.56 -7.57 -0.49
CA LYS A 363 -24.72 -7.31 -1.93
C LYS A 363 -23.92 -8.28 -2.80
N LEU A 364 -22.69 -8.60 -2.42
CA LEU A 364 -21.87 -9.60 -3.09
C LEU A 364 -22.51 -10.98 -3.01
N ALA A 365 -22.91 -11.43 -1.81
CA ALA A 365 -23.54 -12.72 -1.61
C ALA A 365 -24.80 -12.89 -2.47
N ASP A 366 -25.68 -11.89 -2.47
CA ASP A 366 -26.89 -11.91 -3.31
C ASP A 366 -26.55 -11.92 -4.82
N LYS A 367 -25.55 -11.14 -5.25
CA LYS A 367 -25.13 -11.12 -6.65
C LYS A 367 -24.52 -12.44 -7.11
N LEU A 368 -23.69 -13.06 -6.26
CA LEU A 368 -23.03 -14.34 -6.53
C LEU A 368 -24.03 -15.47 -6.59
N ARG A 369 -24.96 -15.54 -5.64
CA ARG A 369 -26.05 -16.54 -5.63
C ARG A 369 -26.88 -16.52 -6.91
N ARG A 370 -27.18 -15.33 -7.45
CA ARG A 370 -27.88 -15.20 -8.74
C ARG A 370 -27.02 -15.67 -9.91
N PHE A 371 -25.70 -15.48 -9.85
CA PHE A 371 -24.77 -15.89 -10.90
C PHE A 371 -24.56 -17.41 -10.94
N THR A 372 -24.62 -18.08 -9.78
CA THR A 372 -24.44 -19.53 -9.64
C THR A 372 -25.73 -20.33 -9.80
N GLY A 373 -26.87 -19.68 -10.02
CA GLY A 373 -28.16 -20.37 -10.18
C GLY A 373 -28.81 -20.79 -8.86
N GLY A 374 -28.38 -20.19 -7.74
CA GLY A 374 -28.93 -20.44 -6.41
C GLY A 374 -27.89 -20.91 -5.39
N ASP A 375 -26.75 -21.43 -5.84
CA ASP A 375 -25.70 -21.94 -4.96
C ASP A 375 -25.03 -20.81 -4.18
N GLU A 376 -24.75 -21.04 -2.91
CA GLU A 376 -24.03 -20.08 -2.08
C GLU A 376 -22.53 -20.14 -2.37
N VAL A 377 -21.91 -18.96 -2.58
CA VAL A 377 -20.46 -18.83 -2.70
C VAL A 377 -19.95 -18.13 -1.44
N PRO A 378 -19.12 -18.79 -0.61
CA PRO A 378 -18.60 -18.18 0.60
C PRO A 378 -17.72 -16.97 0.31
N ILE A 379 -17.85 -15.95 1.16
CA ILE A 379 -17.04 -14.74 1.15
C ILE A 379 -16.31 -14.65 2.48
N ILE A 380 -14.99 -14.85 2.44
CA ILE A 380 -14.11 -14.68 3.59
C ILE A 380 -13.57 -13.26 3.58
N TRP A 381 -13.89 -12.51 4.62
CA TRP A 381 -13.31 -11.19 4.87
C TRP A 381 -12.05 -11.34 5.70
N ILE A 382 -10.92 -10.94 5.14
CA ILE A 382 -9.65 -11.06 5.82
C ILE A 382 -9.62 -10.10 7.01
N ALA A 383 -9.18 -10.62 8.16
CA ALA A 383 -9.17 -9.87 9.40
C ALA A 383 -8.25 -8.62 9.30
N PRO A 384 -8.59 -7.49 9.96
CA PRO A 384 -7.89 -6.23 9.80
C PRO A 384 -6.37 -6.28 10.02
N GLU A 385 -5.90 -7.14 10.92
CA GLU A 385 -4.47 -7.34 11.21
C GLU A 385 -3.67 -7.93 10.04
N TYR A 386 -4.33 -8.60 9.09
CA TYR A 386 -3.73 -9.17 7.87
C TYR A 386 -4.12 -8.39 6.61
N ALA A 387 -5.34 -7.84 6.55
CA ALA A 387 -5.95 -7.31 5.33
C ALA A 387 -5.09 -6.24 4.62
N GLN A 388 -4.41 -5.37 5.38
CA GLN A 388 -3.58 -4.31 4.82
C GLN A 388 -2.20 -4.79 4.34
N PHE A 389 -1.70 -5.92 4.83
CA PHE A 389 -0.31 -6.36 4.65
C PHE A 389 -0.17 -7.60 3.77
N LEU A 390 -1.28 -8.12 3.22
CA LEU A 390 -1.30 -9.31 2.39
C LEU A 390 -0.32 -9.24 1.21
N ASN A 391 -0.33 -8.14 0.45
CA ASN A 391 0.59 -7.96 -0.68
C ASN A 391 2.05 -7.86 -0.20
N GLU A 392 2.33 -7.04 0.82
CA GLU A 392 3.67 -6.94 1.44
C GLU A 392 4.21 -8.32 1.86
N LYS A 393 3.38 -9.13 2.52
CA LYS A 393 3.75 -10.46 2.98
C LYS A 393 3.99 -11.45 1.84
N GLY A 394 3.22 -11.35 0.76
CA GLY A 394 3.51 -12.08 -0.46
C GLY A 394 4.84 -11.67 -1.09
N LEU A 395 5.17 -10.38 -1.07
CA LEU A 395 6.44 -9.86 -1.57
C LEU A 395 7.62 -10.31 -0.71
N GLU A 396 7.48 -10.43 0.61
CA GLU A 396 8.51 -11.01 1.48
C GLU A 396 8.87 -12.46 1.09
N LEU A 397 7.85 -13.27 0.77
CA LEU A 397 8.07 -14.66 0.31
C LEU A 397 8.81 -14.70 -1.02
N ILE A 398 8.44 -13.83 -1.97
CA ILE A 398 9.12 -13.71 -3.26
C ILE A 398 10.57 -13.22 -3.07
N LEU A 399 10.75 -12.20 -2.24
CA LEU A 399 12.06 -11.62 -1.95
C LEU A 399 13.02 -12.67 -1.40
N SER A 400 12.54 -13.53 -0.51
CA SER A 400 13.33 -14.60 0.09
C SER A 400 13.86 -15.58 -0.97
N ALA A 401 13.12 -15.80 -2.06
CA ALA A 401 13.53 -16.68 -3.16
C ALA A 401 14.48 -16.03 -4.19
N ILE A 402 14.57 -14.69 -4.24
CA ILE A 402 15.42 -13.95 -5.19
C ILE A 402 16.62 -13.26 -4.54
N ALA A 403 16.68 -13.27 -3.21
CA ALA A 403 17.75 -12.66 -2.42
C ALA A 403 18.91 -13.63 -2.12
N GLU A 404 18.71 -14.93 -2.39
CA GLU A 404 19.77 -15.93 -2.55
C GLU A 404 20.69 -15.58 -3.73
#